data_AF-A0A952URS8-F1
#
_entry.id   AF-A0A952URS8-F1
#
_cell.length_a   1.000
_cell.length_b   1.000
_cell.length_c   1.000
_cell.angle_alpha   90.00
_cell.angle_beta   90.00
_cell.angle_gamma   90.00
#
_symmetry.space_group_name_H-M   'P 1'
#
loop_
_entity.id
_entity.type
_entity.pdbx_description
1 polymer ?
#
loop_
_entity_poly.entity_id
_entity_poly.type
_entity_poly.pdbx_seq_one_letter_code
_entity_poly.pdbx_strand_id
1 'polypeptide(L)'
;PPSPSTLTSSSSSSTKPASSAVAAKDDSRRYLIRTNHGDVVVNVDLSVGGLSDALFSLEAPTAEALAGLDVATPLTAFGAKVVDIIELAGTEGFGGSAVLREMLVKEKATSELKRIERFAKSLAG
;
A
#
# COMPACT_ATOMS: atom_id res chain seq x y z
N PRO A 1 55.72 15.35 31.08
CA PRO A 1 55.49 15.64 29.64
C PRO A 1 56.55 14.93 28.78
N PRO A 2 56.15 14.27 27.68
CA PRO A 2 55.70 14.96 26.47
C PRO A 2 54.39 14.42 25.88
N SER A 3 53.66 15.29 25.17
CA SER A 3 52.62 14.89 24.21
C SER A 3 53.27 14.70 22.84
N PRO A 4 52.71 13.81 22.00
CA PRO A 4 52.50 14.20 20.61
C PRO A 4 51.17 13.73 20.01
N SER A 5 50.47 14.70 19.40
CA SER A 5 49.94 14.70 18.03
C SER A 5 49.07 13.55 17.49
N THR A 6 47.81 13.95 17.24
CA THR A 6 46.91 13.61 16.12
C THR A 6 47.45 12.67 15.03
N LEU A 7 46.72 11.57 14.80
CA LEU A 7 46.61 10.95 13.47
C LEU A 7 45.14 10.68 13.17
N THR A 8 44.65 11.44 12.19
CA THR A 8 43.50 11.12 11.35
C THR A 8 43.74 9.79 10.64
N SER A 9 42.70 8.95 10.55
CA SER A 9 42.63 7.88 9.56
C SER A 9 41.17 7.71 9.17
N SER A 10 40.81 8.45 8.12
CA SER A 10 39.70 8.14 7.24
C SER A 10 39.89 6.72 6.69
N SER A 11 38.93 5.84 6.91
CA SER A 11 38.75 4.64 6.10
C SER A 11 37.37 4.71 5.48
N SER A 12 37.32 5.35 4.31
CA SER A 12 36.35 5.01 3.28
C SER A 12 36.62 3.58 2.87
N SER A 13 35.73 2.66 3.23
CA SER A 13 35.58 1.41 2.48
C SER A 13 34.17 1.38 1.92
N SER A 14 34.16 1.46 0.59
CA SER A 14 33.05 1.16 -0.28
C SER A 14 32.43 -0.17 0.10
N THR A 15 31.12 -0.18 0.35
CA THR A 15 30.27 -1.26 -0.12
C THR A 15 28.90 -0.68 -0.39
N LYS A 16 28.63 -0.47 -1.69
CA LYS A 16 27.30 -0.65 -2.28
C LYS A 16 26.89 -2.11 -2.02
N PRO A 17 25.75 -2.38 -1.37
CA PRO A 17 24.91 -3.51 -1.75
C PRO A 17 23.92 -2.93 -2.77
N ALA A 18 24.10 -3.08 -4.09
CA ALA A 18 23.88 -4.33 -4.82
C ALA A 18 22.59 -4.97 -4.32
N SER A 19 21.51 -4.69 -5.04
CA SER A 19 20.34 -5.53 -5.20
C SER A 19 20.12 -6.54 -4.08
N SER A 20 19.66 -6.06 -2.93
CA SER A 20 18.86 -6.91 -2.06
C SER A 20 17.43 -6.86 -2.56
N ALA A 21 17.23 -7.30 -3.81
CA ALA A 21 15.97 -7.84 -4.27
C ALA A 21 15.79 -9.20 -3.59
N VAL A 22 15.74 -9.15 -2.25
CA VAL A 22 15.23 -10.23 -1.44
C VAL A 22 13.76 -10.25 -1.77
N ALA A 23 13.31 -11.35 -2.35
CA ALA A 23 11.91 -11.70 -2.45
C ALA A 23 11.31 -11.64 -1.04
N ALA A 24 10.87 -10.45 -0.63
CA ALA A 24 9.89 -10.32 0.41
C ALA A 24 8.70 -11.16 -0.04
N LYS A 25 8.13 -11.96 0.86
CA LYS A 25 6.81 -12.54 0.65
C LYS A 25 5.95 -11.42 0.06
N ASP A 26 5.37 -11.66 -1.10
CA ASP A 26 4.63 -10.67 -1.88
C ASP A 26 3.28 -10.39 -1.19
N ASP A 27 3.35 -9.81 0.01
CA ASP A 27 2.20 -9.36 0.81
C ASP A 27 1.72 -8.00 0.28
N SER A 28 2.39 -7.43 -0.72
CA SER A 28 1.98 -6.20 -1.42
C SER A 28 1.32 -6.52 -2.76
N ARG A 29 0.06 -6.13 -2.95
CA ARG A 29 -0.68 -6.32 -4.22
C ARG A 29 -0.99 -4.98 -4.87
N ARG A 30 -1.02 -4.95 -6.20
CA ARG A 30 -1.30 -3.73 -6.97
C ARG A 30 -2.49 -3.97 -7.89
N TYR A 31 -3.38 -3.00 -7.99
CA TYR A 31 -4.56 -3.06 -8.85
C TYR A 31 -4.74 -1.76 -9.63
N LEU A 32 -4.99 -1.87 -10.92
CA LEU A 32 -5.45 -0.74 -11.73
C LEU A 32 -6.98 -0.69 -11.66
N ILE A 33 -7.51 0.39 -11.08
CA ILE A 33 -8.95 0.58 -10.87
C ILE A 33 -9.48 1.66 -11.79
N ARG A 34 -10.47 1.29 -12.62
CA ARG A 34 -11.18 2.23 -13.49
C ARG A 34 -12.38 2.83 -12.78
N THR A 35 -12.40 4.15 -12.67
CA THR A 35 -13.52 4.93 -12.11
C THR A 35 -14.21 5.77 -13.20
N ASN A 36 -15.31 6.44 -12.84
CA ASN A 36 -15.98 7.39 -13.75
C ASN A 36 -15.17 8.68 -13.99
N HIS A 37 -14.14 8.94 -13.19
CA HIS A 37 -13.33 10.16 -13.24
C HIS A 37 -11.91 9.93 -13.78
N GLY A 38 -11.52 8.67 -13.98
CA GLY A 38 -10.18 8.30 -14.41
C GLY A 38 -9.71 6.99 -13.77
N ASP A 39 -8.54 6.52 -14.18
CA ASP A 39 -7.92 5.33 -13.64
C ASP A 39 -7.09 5.68 -12.39
N VAL A 40 -7.00 4.76 -11.43
CA VAL A 40 -6.24 4.90 -10.17
C VAL A 40 -5.48 3.62 -9.91
N VAL A 41 -4.22 3.73 -9.49
CA VAL A 41 -3.46 2.58 -9.01
C VAL A 41 -3.67 2.45 -7.51
N VAL A 42 -4.14 1.28 -7.08
CA VAL A 42 -4.36 0.93 -5.67
C VAL A 42 -3.29 -0.07 -5.25
N ASN A 43 -2.45 0.36 -4.32
CA ASN A 43 -1.45 -0.47 -3.66
C ASN A 43 -2.05 -1.00 -2.34
N VAL A 44 -1.93 -2.29 -2.12
CA VAL A 44 -2.48 -3.00 -0.96
C VAL A 44 -1.35 -3.66 -0.19
N ASP A 45 -1.19 -3.32 1.07
CA ASP A 45 -0.19 -3.93 1.96
C ASP A 45 -0.88 -4.89 2.94
N LEU A 46 -0.79 -6.20 2.67
CA LEU A 46 -1.38 -7.25 3.51
C LEU A 46 -0.55 -7.53 4.77
N SER A 47 0.61 -6.90 4.94
CA SER A 47 1.43 -7.05 6.15
C SER A 47 0.92 -6.21 7.33
N VAL A 48 0.01 -5.26 7.07
CA VAL A 48 -0.68 -4.48 8.09
C VAL A 48 -2.10 -5.01 8.34
N GLY A 49 -2.66 -4.72 9.51
CA GLY A 49 -4.02 -5.16 9.84
C GLY A 49 -5.08 -4.58 8.89
N GLY A 50 -6.12 -5.37 8.63
CA GLY A 50 -7.26 -5.08 7.76
C GLY A 50 -7.99 -3.76 8.05
N LEU A 51 -7.98 -3.31 9.31
CA LEU A 51 -8.59 -2.04 9.71
C LEU A 51 -7.61 -0.85 9.67
N SER A 52 -6.34 -1.08 9.34
CA SER A 52 -5.31 -0.04 9.24
C SER A 52 -5.57 0.90 8.07
N ASP A 53 -5.26 2.19 8.25
CA ASP A 53 -5.27 3.17 7.17
C ASP A 53 -4.15 2.96 6.16
N ALA A 54 -3.09 2.25 6.56
CA ALA A 54 -1.95 1.93 5.70
C ALA A 54 -2.23 0.74 4.75
N LEU A 55 -3.35 0.02 4.94
CA LEU A 55 -3.70 -1.12 4.09
C LEU A 55 -3.85 -0.73 2.62
N PHE A 56 -4.41 0.46 2.35
CA PHE A 56 -4.62 0.98 1.00
C PHE A 56 -3.85 2.28 0.80
N SER A 57 -3.00 2.29 -0.22
CA SER A 57 -2.34 3.49 -0.73
C SER A 57 -2.75 3.73 -2.18
N LEU A 58 -2.94 5.00 -2.54
CA LEU A 58 -3.43 5.43 -3.84
C LEU A 58 -2.34 6.18 -4.60
N GLU A 59 -2.20 5.88 -5.87
CA GLU A 59 -1.22 6.49 -6.74
C GLU A 59 -1.86 6.88 -8.09
N ALA A 60 -1.35 7.96 -8.68
CA ALA A 60 -1.75 8.37 -10.03
C ALA A 60 -1.29 7.31 -11.06
N PRO A 61 -2.04 7.09 -12.15
CA PRO A 61 -1.70 6.09 -13.17
C PRO A 61 -0.58 6.60 -14.11
N THR A 62 0.62 6.81 -13.59
CA THR A 62 1.81 7.15 -14.39
C THR A 62 2.32 5.93 -15.16
N ALA A 63 3.16 6.14 -16.19
CA ALA A 63 3.75 5.03 -16.94
C ALA A 63 4.56 4.06 -16.04
N GLU A 64 5.22 4.59 -15.01
CA GLU A 64 5.94 3.80 -14.01
C GLU A 64 4.96 3.04 -13.10
N ALA A 65 3.90 3.70 -12.63
CA ALA A 65 2.90 3.08 -11.76
C ALA A 65 2.11 1.98 -12.48
N LEU A 66 1.88 2.12 -13.79
CA LEU A 66 1.18 1.14 -14.62
C LEU A 66 2.05 -0.05 -15.03
N ALA A 67 3.36 -0.03 -14.75
CA ALA A 67 4.25 -1.13 -15.11
C ALA A 67 3.79 -2.46 -14.48
N GLY A 68 3.48 -3.44 -15.33
CA GLY A 68 2.97 -4.76 -14.91
C GLY A 68 1.48 -4.81 -14.57
N LEU A 69 0.73 -3.74 -14.84
CA LEU A 69 -0.73 -3.67 -14.65
C LEU A 69 -1.45 -3.61 -16.00
N ASP A 70 -1.74 -4.78 -16.57
CA ASP A 70 -2.35 -4.86 -17.91
C ASP A 70 -3.88 -4.83 -17.88
N VAL A 71 -4.51 -5.10 -16.73
CA VAL A 71 -5.96 -5.25 -16.60
C VAL A 71 -6.54 -4.21 -15.65
N ALA A 72 -7.35 -3.30 -16.20
CA ALA A 72 -8.13 -2.34 -15.43
C ALA A 72 -9.42 -3.01 -14.89
N THR A 73 -9.63 -2.96 -13.58
CA THR A 73 -10.82 -3.48 -12.91
C THR A 73 -11.82 -2.34 -12.65
N PRO A 74 -13.09 -2.46 -13.05
CA PRO A 74 -14.10 -1.46 -12.70
C PRO A 74 -14.24 -1.29 -11.19
N LEU A 75 -14.44 -0.05 -10.70
CA LEU A 75 -14.60 0.24 -9.27
C LEU A 75 -15.69 -0.60 -8.60
N THR A 76 -16.78 -0.88 -9.29
CA THR A 76 -17.88 -1.74 -8.80
C THR A 76 -17.43 -3.18 -8.55
N ALA A 77 -16.63 -3.75 -9.45
CA ALA A 77 -16.06 -5.09 -9.29
C ALA A 77 -14.99 -5.12 -8.20
N PHE A 78 -14.23 -4.03 -8.05
CA PHE A 78 -13.25 -3.91 -6.97
C PHE A 78 -13.91 -3.87 -5.59
N GLY A 79 -15.11 -3.29 -5.45
CA GLY A 79 -15.82 -3.22 -4.18
C GLY A 79 -16.07 -4.57 -3.51
N ALA A 80 -16.37 -5.62 -4.27
CA ALA A 80 -16.48 -6.97 -3.74
C ALA A 80 -15.13 -7.47 -3.16
N LYS A 81 -14.04 -7.15 -3.85
CA LYS A 81 -12.68 -7.57 -3.49
C LYS A 81 -12.11 -6.85 -2.28
N VAL A 82 -12.54 -5.62 -2.00
CA VAL A 82 -12.04 -4.82 -0.87
C VAL A 82 -12.35 -5.49 0.47
N VAL A 83 -13.54 -6.08 0.61
CA VAL A 83 -13.93 -6.83 1.82
C VAL A 83 -13.00 -8.03 2.00
N ASP A 84 -12.81 -8.83 0.96
CA ASP A 84 -11.93 -9.99 0.98
C ASP A 84 -10.47 -9.61 1.33
N ILE A 85 -9.99 -8.47 0.81
CA ILE A 85 -8.65 -7.94 1.11
C ILE A 85 -8.53 -7.59 2.60
N ILE A 86 -9.52 -6.91 3.17
CA ILE A 86 -9.54 -6.53 4.59
C ILE A 86 -9.56 -7.78 5.48
N GLU A 87 -10.37 -8.78 5.11
CA GLU A 87 -10.44 -10.04 5.87
C GLU A 87 -9.14 -10.85 5.75
N LEU A 88 -8.53 -10.88 4.57
CA LEU A 88 -7.25 -11.56 4.32
C LEU A 88 -6.09 -10.95 5.09
N ALA A 89 -6.03 -9.61 5.16
CA ALA A 89 -5.06 -8.88 5.98
C ALA A 89 -5.26 -9.11 7.49
N GLY A 90 -6.40 -9.69 7.87
CA GLY A 90 -6.73 -10.02 9.25
C GLY A 90 -7.17 -8.82 10.07
N THR A 91 -7.97 -9.06 11.10
CA THR A 91 -8.44 -8.01 12.04
C THR A 91 -7.85 -8.23 13.42
N GLU A 92 -6.68 -8.85 13.49
CA GLU A 92 -6.02 -9.19 14.75
C GLU A 92 -5.79 -7.93 15.59
N GLY A 93 -6.21 -7.98 16.87
CA GLY A 93 -6.24 -6.83 17.77
C GLY A 93 -7.61 -6.19 17.96
N PHE A 94 -8.61 -6.51 17.11
CA PHE A 94 -9.98 -6.11 17.36
C PHE A 94 -10.63 -6.98 18.45
N GLY A 95 -10.75 -6.44 19.66
CA GLY A 95 -11.35 -7.14 20.82
C GLY A 95 -12.88 -7.08 20.92
N GLY A 96 -13.57 -6.54 19.91
CA GLY A 96 -15.03 -6.39 19.90
C GLY A 96 -15.77 -7.65 19.43
N SER A 97 -17.10 -7.56 19.37
CA SER A 97 -17.94 -8.67 18.89
C SER A 97 -17.76 -8.94 17.40
N ALA A 98 -18.02 -10.17 16.95
CA ALA A 98 -17.96 -10.55 15.54
C ALA A 98 -18.86 -9.66 14.66
N VAL A 99 -20.06 -9.32 15.16
CA VAL A 99 -21.01 -8.44 14.47
C VAL A 99 -20.43 -7.03 14.28
N LEU A 100 -19.79 -6.47 15.31
CA LEU A 100 -19.19 -5.15 15.22
C LEU A 100 -17.99 -5.15 14.26
N ARG A 101 -17.20 -6.23 14.27
CA ARG A 101 -16.10 -6.41 13.31
C ARG A 101 -16.62 -6.42 11.88
N GLU A 102 -17.63 -7.23 11.57
CA GLU A 102 -18.22 -7.30 10.23
C GLU A 102 -18.75 -5.95 9.76
N MET A 103 -19.37 -5.18 10.66
CA MET A 103 -19.82 -3.83 10.37
C MET A 103 -18.64 -2.92 10.02
N LEU A 104 -17.55 -2.93 10.81
CA LEU A 104 -16.37 -2.11 10.56
C LEU A 104 -15.67 -2.47 9.25
N VAL A 105 -15.59 -3.76 8.91
CA VAL A 105 -15.04 -4.22 7.62
C VAL A 105 -15.85 -3.63 6.46
N LYS A 106 -17.19 -3.71 6.52
CA LYS A 106 -18.08 -3.15 5.48
C LYS A 106 -18.00 -1.63 5.39
N GLU A 107 -17.94 -0.94 6.52
CA GLU A 107 -17.80 0.51 6.58
C GLU A 107 -16.45 0.96 6.02
N LYS A 108 -15.35 0.29 6.41
CA LYS A 108 -14.03 0.57 5.84
C LYS A 108 -14.02 0.33 4.34
N ALA A 109 -14.56 -0.80 3.86
CA ALA A 109 -14.63 -1.08 2.43
C ALA A 109 -15.36 0.04 1.66
N THR A 110 -16.49 0.48 2.19
CA THR A 110 -17.27 1.59 1.62
C THR A 110 -16.48 2.91 1.65
N SER A 111 -15.74 3.17 2.72
CA SER A 111 -14.89 4.36 2.87
C SER A 111 -13.75 4.38 1.84
N GLU A 112 -13.07 3.25 1.64
CA GLU A 112 -11.97 3.15 0.69
C GLU A 112 -12.44 3.30 -0.76
N LEU A 113 -13.60 2.74 -1.13
CA LEU A 113 -14.17 2.96 -2.46
C LEU A 113 -14.45 4.45 -2.73
N LYS A 114 -15.05 5.14 -1.75
CA LYS A 114 -15.27 6.60 -1.83
C LYS A 114 -13.96 7.38 -1.87
N ARG A 115 -12.90 6.89 -1.21
CA ARG A 115 -11.57 7.50 -1.23
C ARG A 115 -10.93 7.38 -2.62
N ILE A 116 -11.02 6.20 -3.25
CA ILE A 116 -10.55 5.97 -4.62
C ILE A 116 -11.26 6.91 -5.61
N GLU A 117 -12.59 6.99 -5.53
CA GLU A 117 -13.38 7.85 -6.42
C GLU A 117 -13.04 9.34 -6.23
N ARG A 118 -12.88 9.79 -4.98
CA ARG A 118 -12.46 11.16 -4.67
C ARG A 118 -11.04 11.46 -5.18
N PHE A 119 -10.12 10.52 -5.04
CA PHE A 119 -8.76 10.66 -5.54
C PHE A 119 -8.75 10.77 -7.08
N ALA A 120 -9.48 9.90 -7.78
CA ALA A 120 -9.64 9.98 -9.23
C ALA A 120 -10.18 11.35 -9.67
N LYS A 121 -11.20 11.86 -8.97
CA LYS A 121 -11.77 13.19 -9.23
C LYS A 121 -10.75 14.32 -9.03
N SER A 122 -9.87 14.21 -8.04
CA SER A 122 -8.82 15.20 -7.79
C SER A 122 -7.69 15.21 -8.82
N LEU A 123 -7.50 14.10 -9.56
CA LEU A 123 -6.54 14.04 -10.67
C LEU A 123 -7.11 14.61 -11.97
N ALA A 124 -8.43 14.66 -12.11
CA ALA A 124 -9.12 15.10 -13.32
C ALA A 124 -9.41 16.61 -13.36
N GLY A 125 -9.24 17.31 -12.23
CA GLY A 125 -9.45 18.77 -12.10
C GLY A 125 -8.13 19.51 -11.96
#